data_AF-A0AAD9G903-F1
#
_entry.id   AF-A0AAD9G903-F1
#
_cell.length_a   1.000
_cell.length_b   1.000
_cell.length_c   1.000
_cell.angle_alpha   90.00
_cell.angle_beta   90.00
_cell.angle_gamma   90.00
#
_symmetry.space_group_name_H-M   'P 1'
#
loop_
_entity.id
_entity.type
_entity.pdbx_description
1 polymer ?
#
loop_
_entity_poly.entity_id
_entity_poly.type
_entity_poly.pdbx_seq_one_letter_code
_entity_poly.pdbx_strand_id
1 'polypeptide(L)'
;MVFQLLLLVSTCILLSRAHSDAVELLPAAAKCAKEPTRRVDCYPPSANFPDPTEELCLAQGCCWKSLENEGVPCAFAVLEPPDKDKCKNVAKPARLACRNPRFAYSKVLEDADACEMAGCCFDEDECFQPLSEGYELLTLDETSNGWRGTLALRHGGRGPFGNDVPLLGLNVVRESSSQ
;
A
#
# COMPACT_ATOMS: atom_id res chain seq x y z
N MET A 1 64.38 6.50 -40.32
CA MET A 1 63.91 5.75 -39.14
C MET A 1 62.80 6.56 -38.50
N VAL A 2 61.57 6.09 -38.68
CA VAL A 2 60.31 6.79 -38.34
C VAL A 2 59.71 6.12 -37.11
N PHE A 3 59.35 6.96 -36.13
CA PHE A 3 58.32 6.84 -35.10
C PHE A 3 57.79 5.46 -34.68
N GLN A 4 57.88 5.17 -33.39
CA GLN A 4 56.71 4.74 -32.59
C GLN A 4 57.00 4.89 -31.09
N LEU A 5 56.38 5.88 -30.46
CA LEU A 5 56.23 5.97 -29.00
C LEU A 5 54.73 5.85 -28.71
N LEU A 6 54.32 4.72 -28.12
CA LEU A 6 52.94 4.51 -27.65
C LEU A 6 52.72 5.29 -26.35
N LEU A 7 51.87 6.31 -26.40
CA LEU A 7 51.31 6.98 -25.23
C LEU A 7 49.99 6.30 -24.86
N LEU A 8 49.98 5.58 -23.73
CA LEU A 8 48.76 5.06 -23.11
C LEU A 8 48.06 6.21 -22.35
N VAL A 9 46.99 6.75 -22.94
CA VAL A 9 46.09 7.70 -22.28
C VAL A 9 45.15 6.89 -21.37
N SER A 10 45.41 6.90 -20.06
CA SER A 10 44.50 6.35 -19.06
C SER A 10 43.37 7.36 -18.82
N THR A 11 42.23 7.13 -19.45
CA THR A 11 40.99 7.85 -19.18
C THR A 11 40.36 7.31 -17.89
N CYS A 12 40.47 8.07 -16.80
CA CYS A 12 39.66 7.85 -15.61
C CYS A 12 38.21 8.21 -15.93
N ILE A 13 37.41 7.21 -16.32
CA ILE A 13 35.96 7.35 -16.44
C ILE A 13 35.40 7.40 -15.01
N LEU A 14 35.15 8.60 -14.51
CA LEU A 14 34.29 8.83 -13.36
C LEU A 14 32.86 8.43 -13.74
N LEU A 15 32.50 7.18 -13.45
CA LEU A 15 31.11 6.73 -13.42
C LEU A 15 30.45 7.32 -12.17
N SER A 16 29.86 8.51 -12.32
CA SER A 16 28.87 9.01 -11.38
C SER A 16 27.71 8.02 -11.33
N ARG A 17 27.60 7.26 -10.23
CA ARG A 17 26.39 6.49 -9.90
C ARG A 17 25.26 7.48 -9.65
N ALA A 18 24.44 7.74 -10.66
CA ALA A 18 23.10 8.24 -10.44
C ALA A 18 22.37 7.18 -9.61
N HIS A 19 22.07 7.48 -8.35
CA HIS A 19 21.10 6.73 -7.57
C HIS A 19 19.73 7.04 -8.17
N SER A 20 19.29 6.22 -9.12
CA SER A 20 17.88 6.16 -9.47
C SER A 20 17.19 5.39 -8.35
N ASP A 21 16.51 6.12 -7.46
CA ASP A 21 15.50 5.56 -6.56
C ASP A 21 14.31 5.09 -7.42
N ALA A 22 14.46 3.92 -8.02
CA ALA A 22 13.36 3.23 -8.66
C ALA A 22 12.32 2.90 -7.58
N VAL A 23 11.11 3.42 -7.72
CA VAL A 23 9.96 3.00 -6.90
C VAL A 23 9.73 1.52 -7.22
N GLU A 24 10.12 0.64 -6.31
CA GLU A 24 9.88 -0.80 -6.46
C GLU A 24 8.40 -1.10 -6.23
N LEU A 25 7.67 -1.22 -7.33
CA LEU A 25 6.25 -1.52 -7.37
C LEU A 25 6.04 -3.00 -7.08
N LEU A 26 5.66 -3.37 -5.84
CA LEU A 26 5.25 -4.75 -5.57
C LEU A 26 3.86 -5.01 -6.17
N PRO A 27 3.73 -5.95 -7.13
CA PRO A 27 2.43 -6.33 -7.66
C PRO A 27 1.59 -7.00 -6.56
N ALA A 28 0.26 -6.89 -6.63
CA ALA A 28 -0.67 -7.53 -5.69
C ALA A 28 -0.39 -9.03 -5.50
N ALA A 29 0.08 -9.71 -6.55
CA ALA A 29 0.50 -11.11 -6.52
C ALA A 29 1.65 -11.40 -5.53
N ALA A 30 2.58 -10.47 -5.32
CA ALA A 30 3.69 -10.64 -4.38
C ALA A 30 3.22 -10.67 -2.92
N LYS A 31 2.17 -9.89 -2.58
CA LYS A 31 1.58 -9.84 -1.23
C LYS A 31 0.84 -11.14 -0.87
N CYS A 32 0.34 -11.87 -1.87
CA CYS A 32 -0.40 -13.11 -1.69
C CYS A 32 0.45 -14.38 -1.81
N ALA A 33 1.76 -14.24 -2.04
CA ALA A 33 2.67 -15.38 -2.16
C ALA A 33 2.84 -16.16 -0.85
N LYS A 34 2.64 -15.50 0.30
CA LYS A 34 2.72 -16.12 1.63
C LYS A 34 1.34 -16.53 2.11
N GLU A 35 1.14 -17.83 2.25
CA GLU A 35 -0.10 -18.37 2.81
C GLU A 35 -0.17 -18.17 4.33
N PRO A 36 -1.29 -17.63 4.86
CA PRO A 36 -1.51 -17.56 6.30
C PRO A 36 -1.75 -18.95 6.91
N THR A 37 -1.31 -19.12 8.16
CA THR A 37 -1.71 -20.25 9.00
C THR A 37 -3.21 -20.23 9.33
N ARG A 38 -3.80 -19.02 9.43
CA ARG A 38 -5.23 -18.77 9.62
C ARG A 38 -5.72 -17.73 8.61
N ARG A 39 -6.64 -18.11 7.72
CA ARG A 39 -7.24 -17.19 6.74
C ARG A 39 -8.27 -16.31 7.43
N VAL A 40 -8.05 -15.00 7.43
CA VAL A 40 -8.99 -14.00 7.93
C VAL A 40 -9.82 -13.51 6.75
N ASP A 41 -11.14 -13.67 6.85
CA ASP A 41 -12.08 -13.34 5.77
C ASP A 41 -12.09 -11.85 5.44
N CYS A 42 -11.82 -11.54 4.17
CA CYS A 42 -11.83 -10.18 3.63
C CYS A 42 -13.12 -9.88 2.85
N TYR A 43 -13.90 -10.90 2.53
CA TYR A 43 -15.18 -10.77 1.84
C TYR A 43 -16.23 -11.64 2.56
N PRO A 44 -16.60 -11.27 3.80
CA PRO A 44 -17.59 -12.00 4.56
C PRO A 44 -18.97 -11.87 3.92
N PRO A 45 -19.83 -12.90 4.05
CA PRO A 45 -21.19 -12.85 3.57
C PRO A 45 -21.95 -11.67 4.17
N SER A 46 -22.68 -10.93 3.33
CA SER A 46 -23.48 -9.79 3.75
C SER A 46 -24.79 -9.76 2.97
N ALA A 47 -25.89 -9.42 3.63
CA ALA A 47 -27.17 -9.26 2.99
C ALA A 47 -27.04 -8.18 1.90
N ASN A 48 -27.34 -8.54 0.65
CA ASN A 48 -27.23 -7.71 -0.55
C ASN A 48 -25.82 -7.62 -1.21
N PHE A 49 -24.88 -8.50 -0.85
CA PHE A 49 -23.62 -8.64 -1.57
C PHE A 49 -23.54 -9.98 -2.28
N PRO A 50 -22.94 -10.03 -3.48
CA PRO A 50 -22.70 -11.28 -4.18
C PRO A 50 -21.69 -12.13 -3.40
N ASP A 51 -21.70 -13.43 -3.65
CA ASP A 51 -20.66 -14.33 -3.15
C ASP A 51 -19.29 -13.91 -3.69
N PRO A 52 -18.20 -14.17 -2.94
CA PRO A 52 -16.87 -13.76 -3.36
C PRO A 52 -16.44 -14.52 -4.62
N THR A 53 -15.97 -13.78 -5.61
CA THR A 53 -15.27 -14.32 -6.79
C THR A 53 -13.79 -13.93 -6.73
N GLU A 54 -12.95 -14.61 -7.51
CA GLU A 54 -11.53 -14.27 -7.63
C GLU A 54 -11.32 -12.79 -7.98
N GLU A 55 -12.04 -12.32 -9.00
CA GLU A 55 -11.99 -10.94 -9.45
C GLU A 55 -12.40 -9.95 -8.35
N LEU A 56 -13.53 -10.20 -7.68
CA LEU A 56 -14.01 -9.32 -6.61
C LEU A 56 -13.05 -9.32 -5.41
N CYS A 57 -12.43 -10.45 -5.09
CA CYS A 57 -11.46 -10.56 -4.02
C CYS A 57 -10.19 -9.74 -4.30
N LEU A 58 -9.63 -9.91 -5.49
CA LEU A 58 -8.43 -9.19 -5.92
C LEU A 58 -8.70 -7.68 -6.02
N ALA A 59 -9.89 -7.29 -6.48
CA ALA A 59 -10.31 -5.88 -6.53
C ALA A 59 -10.38 -5.22 -5.15
N GLN A 60 -10.67 -6.00 -4.09
CA GLN A 60 -10.60 -5.55 -2.69
C GLN A 60 -9.17 -5.53 -2.12
N GLY A 61 -8.16 -5.87 -2.92
CA GLY A 61 -6.77 -5.93 -2.46
C GLY A 61 -6.47 -7.14 -1.57
N CYS A 62 -7.28 -8.18 -1.68
CA CYS A 62 -7.18 -9.41 -0.90
C CYS A 62 -6.69 -10.59 -1.74
N CYS A 63 -6.43 -11.70 -1.06
CA CYS A 63 -5.80 -12.88 -1.65
C CYS A 63 -6.82 -13.98 -1.89
N TRP A 64 -7.03 -14.30 -3.17
CA TRP A 64 -7.89 -15.39 -3.59
C TRP A 64 -7.19 -16.75 -3.48
N LYS A 65 -7.95 -17.77 -3.11
CA LYS A 65 -7.57 -19.17 -3.20
C LYS A 65 -8.78 -20.02 -3.52
N SER A 66 -8.67 -20.84 -4.55
CA SER A 66 -9.67 -21.88 -4.81
C SER A 66 -9.55 -22.96 -3.73
N LEU A 67 -10.65 -23.21 -3.03
CA LEU A 67 -10.75 -24.19 -1.95
C LEU A 67 -11.85 -25.18 -2.32
N GLU A 68 -11.57 -26.47 -2.20
CA GLU A 68 -12.56 -27.53 -2.48
C GLU A 68 -13.55 -27.75 -1.31
N ASN A 69 -13.40 -27.00 -0.22
CA ASN A 69 -14.18 -27.12 1.03
C ASN A 69 -14.76 -25.77 1.50
N GLU A 70 -15.51 -25.76 2.62
CA GLU A 70 -16.12 -24.57 3.28
C GLU A 70 -15.09 -23.58 3.89
N GLY A 71 -13.89 -23.48 3.31
CA GLY A 71 -12.88 -22.52 3.76
C GLY A 71 -13.17 -21.09 3.31
N VAL A 72 -12.28 -20.16 3.65
CA VAL A 72 -12.37 -18.75 3.27
C VAL A 72 -11.60 -18.53 1.96
N PRO A 73 -12.26 -18.45 0.78
CA PRO A 73 -11.56 -18.32 -0.49
C PRO A 73 -10.92 -16.93 -0.64
N CYS A 74 -11.55 -15.88 -0.12
CA CYS A 74 -11.01 -14.52 -0.14
C CYS A 74 -10.51 -14.09 1.25
N ALA A 75 -9.20 -13.97 1.41
CA ALA A 75 -8.60 -13.65 2.71
C ALA A 75 -7.67 -12.43 2.65
N PHE A 76 -7.47 -11.75 3.78
CA PHE A 76 -6.41 -10.75 3.88
C PHE A 76 -5.04 -11.38 3.61
N ALA A 77 -4.15 -10.62 2.98
CA ALA A 77 -2.74 -10.97 2.91
C ALA A 77 -2.14 -11.06 4.32
N VAL A 78 -1.16 -11.95 4.51
CA VAL A 78 -0.36 -11.94 5.74
C VAL A 78 0.50 -10.69 5.72
N LEU A 79 0.20 -9.76 6.63
CA LEU A 79 0.98 -8.56 6.80
C LEU A 79 1.73 -8.63 8.14
N GLU A 80 2.88 -8.00 8.17
CA GLU A 80 3.59 -7.80 9.43
C GLU A 80 2.73 -6.89 10.32
N PRO A 81 2.59 -7.21 11.62
CA PRO A 81 1.91 -6.33 12.55
C PRO A 81 2.54 -4.93 12.52
N PRO A 82 1.74 -3.87 12.66
CA PRO A 82 2.27 -2.52 12.66
C PRO A 82 3.19 -2.28 13.86
N ASP A 83 4.16 -1.38 13.67
CA ASP A 83 4.99 -0.88 14.76
C ASP A 83 4.10 -0.28 15.86
N LYS A 84 4.38 -0.63 17.12
CA LYS A 84 3.64 -0.15 18.30
C LYS A 84 3.61 1.37 18.36
N ASP A 85 4.66 2.04 17.92
CA ASP A 85 4.71 3.51 17.94
C ASP A 85 3.78 4.10 16.88
N LYS A 86 3.61 3.43 15.72
CA LYS A 86 2.60 3.82 14.74
C LYS A 86 1.17 3.64 15.26
N CYS A 87 0.94 2.70 16.18
CA CYS A 87 -0.38 2.54 16.82
C CYS A 87 -0.65 3.60 17.88
N LYS A 88 0.32 3.88 18.76
CA LYS A 88 0.17 4.86 19.85
C LYS A 88 -0.03 6.29 19.35
N ASN A 89 0.53 6.62 18.19
CA ASN A 89 0.47 7.97 17.62
C ASN A 89 -0.83 8.27 16.87
N VAL A 90 -1.82 7.37 16.87
CA VAL A 90 -3.16 7.63 16.32
C VAL A 90 -4.10 8.03 17.46
N ALA A 91 -4.42 9.32 17.55
CA ALA A 91 -5.41 9.81 18.50
C ALA A 91 -6.77 9.15 18.25
N LYS A 92 -7.51 8.78 19.31
CA LYS A 92 -8.84 8.15 19.22
C LYS A 92 -9.79 8.80 18.20
N PRO A 93 -10.01 10.13 18.19
CA PRO A 93 -10.92 10.75 17.22
C PRO A 93 -10.44 10.71 15.76
N ALA A 94 -9.17 10.37 15.52
CA ALA A 94 -8.57 10.24 14.19
C ALA A 94 -8.45 8.77 13.73
N ARG A 95 -8.91 7.81 14.55
CA ARG A 95 -8.85 6.39 14.20
C ARG A 95 -9.75 6.10 13.00
N LEU A 96 -9.13 5.62 11.93
CA LEU A 96 -9.84 5.10 10.76
C LEU A 96 -10.00 3.60 10.89
N ALA A 97 -11.12 3.08 10.40
CA ALA A 97 -11.38 1.64 10.39
C ALA A 97 -10.22 0.88 9.72
N CYS A 98 -9.81 -0.23 10.35
CA CYS A 98 -8.73 -1.09 9.87
C CYS A 98 -8.94 -1.62 8.44
N ARG A 99 -10.19 -1.81 8.02
CA ARG A 99 -10.57 -2.23 6.68
C ARG A 99 -11.89 -1.59 6.31
N ASN A 100 -12.29 -1.76 5.05
CA ASN A 100 -13.56 -1.23 4.57
C ASN A 100 -14.71 -1.71 5.45
N PRO A 101 -15.40 -0.83 6.21
CA PRO A 101 -16.47 -1.24 7.14
C PRO A 101 -17.64 -1.95 6.45
N ARG A 102 -17.77 -1.78 5.13
CA ARG A 102 -18.77 -2.47 4.31
C ARG A 102 -18.52 -3.97 4.19
N PHE A 103 -17.27 -4.39 4.35
CA PHE A 103 -16.79 -5.77 4.18
C PHE A 103 -16.03 -6.29 5.40
N ALA A 104 -15.62 -5.44 6.33
CA ALA A 104 -15.01 -5.87 7.59
C ALA A 104 -16.12 -6.21 8.58
N TYR A 105 -16.66 -7.43 8.48
CA TYR A 105 -17.60 -7.94 9.48
C TYR A 105 -16.93 -8.04 10.86
N SER A 106 -17.76 -8.02 11.91
CA SER A 106 -17.44 -7.86 13.33
C SER A 106 -16.25 -8.68 13.87
N LYS A 107 -15.94 -9.85 13.28
CA LYS A 107 -14.86 -10.73 13.77
C LYS A 107 -13.46 -10.12 13.72
N VAL A 108 -13.14 -9.25 12.75
CA VAL A 108 -11.83 -8.57 12.72
C VAL A 108 -11.77 -7.42 13.71
N LEU A 109 -12.93 -6.82 14.00
CA LEU A 109 -13.06 -5.69 14.93
C LEU A 109 -13.03 -6.14 16.39
N GLU A 110 -13.41 -7.39 16.68
CA GLU A 110 -13.55 -7.94 18.03
C GLU A 110 -12.38 -8.85 18.46
N ASP A 111 -11.51 -9.28 17.55
CA ASP A 111 -10.39 -10.20 17.80
C ASP A 111 -9.05 -9.50 17.56
N ALA A 112 -8.28 -9.27 18.64
CA ALA A 112 -7.00 -8.57 18.57
C ALA A 112 -6.02 -9.24 17.59
N ASP A 113 -5.93 -10.58 17.64
CA ASP A 113 -5.07 -11.35 16.76
C ASP A 113 -5.48 -11.20 15.29
N ALA A 114 -6.78 -11.26 14.98
CA ALA A 114 -7.26 -11.05 13.61
C ALA A 114 -7.00 -9.62 13.12
N CYS A 115 -7.15 -8.62 14.00
CA CYS A 115 -6.85 -7.22 13.69
C CYS A 115 -5.36 -7.03 13.35
N GLU A 116 -4.47 -7.55 14.18
CA GLU A 116 -3.02 -7.47 13.95
C GLU A 116 -2.59 -8.25 12.71
N MET A 117 -3.17 -9.43 12.47
CA MET A 117 -2.93 -10.21 11.23
C MET A 117 -3.40 -9.48 9.97
N ALA A 118 -4.43 -8.63 10.07
CA ALA A 118 -4.83 -7.72 8.99
C ALA A 118 -3.87 -6.52 8.83
N GLY A 119 -2.82 -6.44 9.65
CA GLY A 119 -1.82 -5.38 9.70
C GLY A 119 -2.35 -4.08 10.29
N CYS A 120 -3.23 -4.18 11.28
CA CYS A 120 -3.86 -3.05 11.95
C CYS A 120 -3.51 -2.99 13.44
N CYS A 121 -3.83 -1.87 14.05
CA CYS A 121 -3.64 -1.64 15.47
C CYS A 121 -4.91 -2.03 16.22
N PHE A 122 -4.73 -2.64 17.39
CA PHE A 122 -5.82 -2.98 18.30
C PHE A 122 -5.60 -2.28 19.65
N ASP A 123 -6.60 -1.54 20.12
CA ASP A 123 -6.58 -0.86 21.43
C ASP A 123 -8.01 -0.65 21.95
N GLU A 124 -8.27 -0.99 23.21
CA GLU A 124 -9.60 -0.86 23.85
C GLU A 124 -10.78 -1.37 23.00
N ASP A 125 -10.66 -2.59 22.46
CA ASP A 125 -11.66 -3.23 21.60
C ASP A 125 -11.92 -2.50 20.26
N GLU A 126 -11.03 -1.58 19.86
CA GLU A 126 -11.05 -0.93 18.55
C GLU A 126 -9.92 -1.43 17.65
N CYS A 127 -10.29 -1.85 16.43
CA CYS A 127 -9.35 -2.20 15.38
C CYS A 127 -9.23 -1.08 14.32
N PHE A 128 -8.07 -0.43 14.24
CA PHE A 128 -7.87 0.79 13.45
C PHE A 128 -6.56 0.79 12.63
N GLN A 129 -6.47 1.69 11.64
CA GLN A 129 -5.24 1.86 10.86
C GLN A 129 -4.08 2.37 11.72
N PRO A 130 -2.86 1.86 11.54
CA PRO A 130 -1.67 2.51 12.08
C PRO A 130 -1.49 3.90 11.45
N LEU A 131 -0.72 4.75 12.12
CA LEU A 131 -0.23 5.98 11.52
C LEU A 131 0.54 5.66 10.23
N SER A 132 0.19 6.38 9.15
CA SER A 132 0.80 6.24 7.84
C SER A 132 1.21 7.62 7.34
N GLU A 133 2.40 7.69 6.74
CA GLU A 133 2.91 8.90 6.06
C GLU A 133 2.12 9.20 4.77
N GLY A 134 1.35 8.23 4.28
CA GLY A 134 0.57 8.37 3.06
C GLY A 134 1.45 8.41 1.80
N TYR A 135 1.04 9.22 0.82
CA TYR A 135 1.78 9.41 -0.41
C TYR A 135 2.82 10.51 -0.26
N GLU A 136 3.99 10.28 -0.83
CA GLU A 136 5.04 11.28 -0.96
C GLU A 136 4.85 12.11 -2.23
N LEU A 137 5.01 13.43 -2.13
CA LEU A 137 5.04 14.33 -3.28
C LEU A 137 6.42 14.29 -3.94
N LEU A 138 6.48 13.75 -5.15
CA LEU A 138 7.73 13.62 -5.92
C LEU A 138 8.03 14.85 -6.78
N THR A 139 7.00 15.40 -7.43
CA THR A 139 7.13 16.58 -8.29
C THR A 139 6.00 17.54 -8.03
N LEU A 140 6.27 18.84 -8.17
CA LEU A 140 5.26 19.90 -8.13
C LEU A 140 5.70 21.05 -9.03
N ASP A 141 5.14 21.09 -10.22
CA ASP A 141 5.39 22.09 -11.24
C ASP A 141 4.27 23.13 -11.23
N GLU A 142 4.63 24.41 -11.21
CA GLU A 142 3.66 25.51 -11.35
C GLU A 142 3.13 25.56 -12.79
N THR A 143 1.82 25.77 -12.91
CA THR A 143 1.13 25.95 -14.20
C THR A 143 0.58 27.36 -14.30
N SER A 144 -0.01 27.71 -15.46
CA SER A 144 -0.65 29.03 -15.64
C SER A 144 -1.83 29.30 -14.69
N ASN A 145 -2.38 28.28 -14.03
CA ASN A 145 -3.56 28.39 -13.18
C ASN A 145 -3.51 27.52 -11.91
N GLY A 146 -2.32 27.08 -11.48
CA GLY A 146 -2.15 26.28 -10.27
C GLY A 146 -0.91 25.41 -10.32
N TRP A 147 -1.06 24.11 -10.04
CA TRP A 147 0.06 23.18 -9.94
C TRP A 147 -0.28 21.81 -10.51
N ARG A 148 0.75 21.13 -11.03
CA ARG A 148 0.69 19.71 -11.39
C ARG A 148 1.81 18.97 -10.67
N GLY A 149 1.52 17.79 -10.15
CA GLY A 149 2.50 17.00 -9.44
C GLY A 149 2.31 15.50 -9.58
N THR A 150 3.26 14.76 -9.02
CA THR A 150 3.20 13.30 -8.92
C THR A 150 3.28 12.91 -7.46
N LEU A 151 2.37 12.05 -7.03
CA LEU A 151 2.36 11.45 -5.70
C LEU A 151 2.76 9.98 -5.83
N ALA A 152 3.61 9.49 -4.93
CA ALA A 152 4.02 8.09 -4.90
C ALA A 152 3.78 7.48 -3.53
N LEU A 153 3.21 6.28 -3.52
CA LEU A 153 3.15 5.44 -2.33
C LEU A 153 4.45 4.63 -2.27
N ARG A 154 5.35 4.98 -1.35
CA ARG A 154 6.63 4.28 -1.18
C ARG A 154 6.42 2.83 -0.72
N HIS A 155 7.44 2.00 -0.92
CA HIS A 155 7.43 0.60 -0.53
C HIS A 155 7.04 0.42 0.94
N GLY A 156 6.11 -0.49 1.22
CA GLY A 156 5.55 -0.70 2.57
C GLY A 156 4.47 0.31 2.97
N GLY A 157 4.31 1.40 2.21
CA GLY A 157 3.14 2.26 2.28
C GLY A 157 1.89 1.50 1.85
N ARG A 158 0.83 1.63 2.63
CA ARG A 158 -0.48 1.05 2.32
C ARG A 158 -1.58 2.01 2.69
N GLY A 159 -2.63 1.99 1.88
CA GLY A 159 -3.92 2.55 2.25
C GLY A 159 -4.75 1.52 3.01
N PRO A 160 -5.92 1.95 3.51
CA PRO A 160 -6.82 1.08 4.27
C PRO A 160 -7.39 -0.08 3.45
N PHE A 161 -7.42 0.04 2.12
CA PHE A 161 -8.12 -0.86 1.22
C PHE A 161 -7.23 -1.85 0.47
N GLY A 162 -5.90 -1.80 0.63
CA GLY A 162 -4.97 -2.84 0.13
C GLY A 162 -4.74 -2.89 -1.38
N ASN A 163 -5.71 -2.44 -2.19
CA ASN A 163 -5.60 -2.26 -3.64
C ASN A 163 -5.13 -0.84 -3.98
N ASP A 164 -3.98 -0.47 -3.41
CA ASP A 164 -3.46 0.89 -3.50
C ASP A 164 -2.88 1.18 -4.90
N VAL A 165 -3.12 2.39 -5.40
CA VAL A 165 -2.56 2.86 -6.68
C VAL A 165 -1.22 3.54 -6.41
N PRO A 166 -0.08 2.93 -6.76
CA PRO A 166 1.21 3.37 -6.25
C PRO A 166 1.68 4.74 -6.77
N LEU A 167 1.13 5.21 -7.90
CA LEU A 167 1.44 6.51 -8.49
C LEU A 167 0.16 7.25 -8.84
N LEU A 168 0.03 8.48 -8.34
CA LEU A 168 -1.11 9.36 -8.63
C LEU A 168 -0.63 10.64 -9.30
N GLY A 169 -1.44 11.16 -10.22
CA GLY A 169 -1.29 12.52 -10.75
C GLY A 169 -2.05 13.53 -9.89
N LEU A 170 -1.36 14.56 -9.40
CA LEU A 170 -1.96 15.68 -8.69
C LEU A 170 -2.19 16.84 -9.67
N ASN A 171 -3.41 17.38 -9.69
CA ASN A 171 -3.71 18.63 -10.40
C ASN A 171 -4.47 19.55 -9.45
N VAL A 172 -3.88 20.71 -9.17
CA VAL A 172 -4.49 21.76 -8.35
C VAL A 172 -4.83 22.92 -9.27
N VAL A 173 -6.10 23.27 -9.36
CA VAL A 173 -6.59 24.37 -10.21
C VAL A 173 -7.16 25.45 -9.32
N ARG A 174 -6.66 26.68 -9.48
CA ARG A 174 -7.24 27.87 -8.87
C ARG A 174 -8.39 28.35 -9.74
N GLU A 175 -9.59 27.86 -9.44
CA GLU A 175 -10.78 28.17 -10.24
C GLU A 175 -11.25 29.62 -10.12
N SER A 176 -10.93 30.30 -9.02
CA SER A 176 -11.24 31.72 -8.81
C SER A 176 -10.12 32.46 -8.06
N SER A 177 -10.16 33.79 -8.12
CA SER A 177 -9.20 34.67 -7.44
C SER A 177 -9.51 34.92 -5.96
N SER A 178 -10.66 34.45 -5.45
CA SER A 178 -11.07 34.62 -4.05
C SER A 178 -10.58 33.47 -3.16
N GLN A 179 -9.79 33.81 -2.14
CA GLN A 179 -9.67 33.02 -0.92
C GLN A 179 -10.77 33.39 0.07
#